data_AF-A0A914Y0C3-F1
#
_entry.id   AF-A0A914Y0C3-F1
#
_cell.length_a   1.000
_cell.length_b   1.000
_cell.length_c   1.000
_cell.angle_alpha   90.00
_cell.angle_beta   90.00
_cell.angle_gamma   90.00
#
_symmetry.space_group_name_H-M   'P 1'
#
loop_
_entity.id
_entity.type
_entity.pdbx_description
1 polymer ?
#
loop_
_entity_poly.entity_id
_entity_poly.type
_entity_poly.pdbx_seq_one_letter_code
_entity_poly.pdbx_strand_id
1 'polypeptide(L)'
;MGRHAERSGFGPTVLAEIEEPELSLRNLLDQAGIEPSQRSSIYRLVIMPPLSLCSFHSLAAHNMHKAMNVQRYEHHVCFIMLQLLCALKVLQSDGVEHLSNNFKEFLLTYRAIDLKTSLDELHHLPKLLLLRETMEEEYDDFNAPLSSSADIQRVGVCRYALRALCTLLNHKMNNIIPPILERTEFSRSLRRCAELLHMDKSSSLTEAKNLLEFTFFCGRVSFESELDAKLWLDERRSHEVNRVVRLLADRAESLSEPRERMYVQFLLSATPRTLFQTYRQFNQC
;
A
#
# COMPACT_ATOMS: atom_id res chain seq x y z
N MET A 1 -8.49 19.15 -12.31
CA MET A 1 -7.04 18.94 -12.10
C MET A 1 -6.79 17.51 -11.60
N GLY A 2 -6.97 16.49 -12.45
CA GLY A 2 -7.04 15.06 -12.02
C GLY A 2 -6.02 14.11 -12.65
N ARG A 3 -4.92 14.58 -13.25
CA ARG A 3 -4.01 13.73 -14.05
C ARG A 3 -2.87 13.04 -13.27
N HIS A 4 -2.89 13.02 -11.94
CA HIS A 4 -1.76 12.51 -11.14
C HIS A 4 -1.94 11.11 -10.57
N ALA A 5 -3.17 10.60 -10.41
CA ALA A 5 -3.41 9.23 -9.95
C ALA A 5 -2.94 8.16 -10.95
N GLU A 6 -3.11 8.42 -12.26
CA GLU A 6 -2.52 7.59 -13.33
C GLU A 6 -0.99 7.58 -13.28
N ARG A 7 -0.36 8.63 -12.72
CA ARG A 7 1.10 8.76 -12.60
C ARG A 7 1.66 8.11 -11.33
N SER A 8 0.87 7.94 -10.26
CA SER A 8 1.33 7.31 -9.02
C SER A 8 1.45 5.78 -9.16
N GLY A 9 0.70 5.21 -10.11
CA GLY A 9 0.59 3.78 -10.40
C GLY A 9 0.07 2.89 -9.28
N PHE A 10 -0.59 3.52 -8.29
CA PHE A 10 -1.51 2.85 -7.38
C PHE A 10 -2.95 2.83 -7.90
N GLY A 11 -3.26 3.52 -9.00
CA GLY A 11 -4.58 3.47 -9.61
C GLY A 11 -4.95 2.06 -10.12
N PRO A 12 -6.26 1.77 -10.25
CA PRO A 12 -6.74 0.55 -10.87
C PRO A 12 -6.28 0.47 -12.33
N THR A 13 -6.14 -0.77 -12.83
CA THR A 13 -5.92 -0.99 -14.26
C THR A 13 -7.27 -0.95 -14.95
N VAL A 14 -7.54 0.14 -15.67
CA VAL A 14 -8.84 0.39 -16.30
C VAL A 14 -8.81 -0.11 -17.75
N LEU A 15 -9.75 -0.99 -18.08
CA LEU A 15 -9.98 -1.47 -19.45
C LEU A 15 -10.98 -0.57 -20.18
N ALA A 16 -12.00 -0.09 -19.48
CA ALA A 16 -13.00 0.81 -20.01
C ALA A 16 -13.65 1.61 -18.87
N GLU A 17 -14.08 2.83 -19.20
CA GLU A 17 -14.90 3.66 -18.33
C GLU A 17 -16.22 3.94 -19.04
N ILE A 18 -17.33 3.80 -18.31
CA ILE A 18 -18.67 4.02 -18.85
C ILE A 18 -19.38 4.99 -17.91
N GLU A 19 -19.85 6.11 -18.46
CA GLU A 19 -20.78 6.98 -17.77
C GLU A 19 -22.19 6.59 -18.23
N GLU A 20 -22.96 6.00 -17.34
CA GLU A 20 -24.28 5.47 -17.69
C GLU A 20 -25.39 6.29 -17.01
N PRO A 21 -26.40 6.75 -17.77
CA PRO A 21 -27.58 7.37 -17.19
C PRO A 21 -28.45 6.35 -16.43
N GLU A 22 -28.98 6.82 -15.30
CA GLU A 22 -29.69 6.18 -14.19
C GLU A 22 -30.46 4.85 -14.39
N LEU A 23 -31.14 4.61 -15.51
CA LEU A 23 -32.19 3.58 -15.60
C LEU A 23 -31.67 2.15 -15.76
N SER A 24 -30.66 1.92 -16.60
CA SER A 24 -30.12 0.58 -16.86
C SER A 24 -29.24 0.10 -15.72
N LEU A 25 -28.49 1.01 -15.08
CA LEU A 25 -27.59 0.66 -14.01
C LEU A 25 -28.29 0.41 -12.67
N ARG A 26 -29.37 1.14 -12.36
CA ARG A 26 -30.17 0.86 -11.15
C ARG A 26 -30.62 -0.59 -11.09
N ASN A 27 -31.08 -1.14 -12.22
CA ASN A 27 -31.47 -2.54 -12.30
C ASN A 27 -30.31 -3.50 -12.00
N LEU A 28 -29.09 -3.17 -12.44
CA LEU A 28 -27.90 -3.98 -12.19
C LEU A 28 -27.45 -3.86 -10.72
N LEU A 29 -27.49 -2.66 -10.14
CA LEU A 29 -27.18 -2.41 -8.73
C LEU A 29 -28.20 -3.09 -7.80
N ASP A 30 -29.49 -2.99 -8.13
CA ASP A 30 -30.58 -3.67 -7.40
C ASP A 30 -30.40 -5.20 -7.45
N GLN A 31 -30.03 -5.75 -8.61
CA GLN A 31 -29.68 -7.18 -8.73
C GLN A 31 -28.43 -7.56 -7.92
N ALA A 32 -27.50 -6.63 -7.73
CA ALA A 32 -26.31 -6.81 -6.90
C ALA A 32 -26.56 -6.55 -5.40
N GLY A 33 -27.79 -6.14 -5.02
CA GLY A 33 -28.15 -5.79 -3.64
C GLY A 33 -27.51 -4.49 -3.14
N ILE A 34 -27.13 -3.59 -4.06
CA ILE A 34 -26.55 -2.29 -3.75
C ILE A 34 -27.65 -1.24 -3.86
N GLU A 35 -28.04 -0.63 -2.74
CA GLU A 35 -29.03 0.44 -2.77
C GLU A 35 -28.43 1.70 -3.40
N PRO A 36 -28.99 2.19 -4.53
CA PRO A 36 -28.48 3.40 -5.18
C PRO A 36 -28.69 4.63 -4.28
N SER A 37 -27.62 5.36 -4.01
CA SER A 37 -27.67 6.65 -3.32
C SER A 37 -28.63 7.59 -4.04
N GLN A 38 -29.63 8.13 -3.34
CA GLN A 38 -30.68 9.01 -3.91
C GLN A 38 -30.16 10.34 -4.52
N ARG A 39 -28.84 10.60 -4.45
CA ARG A 39 -28.21 11.89 -4.78
C ARG A 39 -27.46 11.93 -6.11
N SER A 40 -27.14 10.79 -6.73
CA SER A 40 -26.32 10.75 -7.97
C SER A 40 -27.14 10.31 -9.18
N SER A 41 -27.29 11.21 -10.16
CA SER A 41 -28.03 10.95 -11.41
C SER A 41 -27.21 10.29 -12.52
N ILE A 42 -25.88 10.22 -12.33
CA ILE A 42 -24.92 9.66 -13.28
C ILE A 42 -23.98 8.76 -12.49
N TYR A 43 -23.80 7.52 -12.94
CA TYR A 43 -22.85 6.58 -12.39
C TYR A 43 -21.66 6.43 -13.34
N ARG A 44 -20.45 6.42 -12.77
CA ARG A 44 -19.23 6.10 -13.51
C ARG A 44 -18.81 4.67 -13.18
N LEU A 45 -18.85 3.80 -14.18
CA LEU A 45 -18.35 2.44 -14.09
C LEU A 45 -16.91 2.36 -14.57
N VAL A 46 -16.10 1.65 -13.81
CA VAL A 46 -14.71 1.35 -14.14
C VAL A 46 -14.59 -0.17 -14.31
N ILE A 47 -14.32 -0.60 -15.54
CA ILE A 47 -14.11 -2.01 -15.87
C ILE A 47 -12.64 -2.33 -15.71
N MET A 48 -12.33 -3.36 -14.92
CA MET A 48 -10.98 -3.82 -14.61
C MET A 48 -10.75 -5.26 -15.10
N PRO A 49 -9.50 -5.70 -15.33
CA PRO A 49 -9.23 -7.12 -15.57
C PRO A 49 -9.67 -7.97 -14.37
N PRO A 50 -9.92 -9.28 -14.56
CA PRO A 50 -10.29 -10.17 -13.47
C PRO A 50 -9.14 -10.23 -12.45
N LEU A 51 -9.42 -9.79 -11.23
CA LEU A 51 -8.47 -9.72 -10.12
C LEU A 51 -9.16 -10.19 -8.85
N SER A 52 -8.44 -10.93 -8.01
CA SER A 52 -8.91 -11.23 -6.65
C SER A 52 -8.70 -10.00 -5.77
N LEU A 53 -9.80 -9.39 -5.33
CA LEU A 53 -9.80 -8.20 -4.48
C LEU A 53 -9.99 -8.58 -3.01
N CYS A 54 -9.29 -7.90 -2.11
CA CYS A 54 -9.57 -7.96 -0.68
C CYS A 54 -9.26 -6.64 0.02
N SER A 55 -10.07 -6.28 1.03
CA SER A 55 -9.74 -5.19 1.95
C SER A 55 -8.71 -5.64 3.00
N PHE A 56 -8.11 -4.70 3.74
CA PHE A 56 -7.25 -5.04 4.88
C PHE A 56 -7.99 -5.85 5.95
N HIS A 57 -9.27 -5.52 6.21
CA HIS A 57 -10.11 -6.25 7.14
C HIS A 57 -10.40 -7.68 6.67
N SER A 58 -10.75 -7.85 5.38
CA SER A 58 -10.97 -9.17 4.79
C SER A 58 -9.70 -10.02 4.87
N LEU A 59 -8.54 -9.45 4.54
CA LEU A 59 -7.26 -10.15 4.63
C LEU A 59 -6.94 -10.59 6.07
N ALA A 60 -7.17 -9.71 7.05
CA ALA A 60 -6.99 -10.03 8.46
C ALA A 60 -7.94 -11.14 8.93
N ALA A 61 -9.20 -11.13 8.47
CA ALA A 61 -10.22 -12.11 8.82
C ALA A 61 -9.90 -13.53 8.32
N HIS A 62 -9.10 -13.66 7.24
CA HIS A 62 -8.57 -14.96 6.79
C HIS A 62 -7.54 -15.57 7.75
N ASN A 63 -7.21 -14.91 8.88
CA ASN A 63 -6.30 -15.41 9.90
C ASN A 63 -4.95 -15.88 9.35
N MET A 64 -4.37 -15.11 8.42
CA MET A 64 -3.10 -15.46 7.77
C MET A 64 -1.96 -15.73 8.78
N HIS A 65 -1.98 -15.05 9.93
CA HIS A 65 -1.04 -15.29 11.03
C HIS A 65 -1.08 -16.72 11.60
N LYS A 66 -2.16 -17.49 11.35
CA LYS A 66 -2.30 -18.91 11.73
C LYS A 66 -2.06 -19.85 10.54
N ALA A 67 -2.47 -19.45 9.34
CA ALA A 67 -2.35 -20.28 8.14
C ALA A 67 -0.93 -20.29 7.56
N MET A 68 -0.15 -19.23 7.80
CA MET A 68 1.18 -19.06 7.21
C MET A 68 2.32 -19.18 8.20
N ASN A 69 3.49 -19.58 7.69
CA ASN A 69 4.73 -19.38 8.41
C ASN A 69 4.94 -17.89 8.69
N VAL A 70 5.35 -17.58 9.93
CA VAL A 70 5.57 -16.22 10.43
C VAL A 70 6.48 -15.38 9.52
N GLN A 71 7.54 -15.96 8.94
CA GLN A 71 8.43 -15.24 8.03
C GLN A 71 7.72 -14.77 6.76
N ARG A 72 6.90 -15.64 6.15
CA ARG A 72 6.14 -15.28 4.94
C ARG A 72 5.05 -14.26 5.24
N TYR A 73 4.40 -14.40 6.39
CA TYR A 73 3.38 -13.48 6.85
C TYR A 73 3.95 -12.08 7.11
N GLU A 74 5.03 -11.97 7.88
CA GLU A 74 5.65 -10.66 8.15
C GLU A 74 6.27 -10.04 6.89
N HIS A 75 6.81 -10.85 5.97
CA HIS A 75 7.24 -10.39 4.64
C HIS A 75 6.05 -9.81 3.83
N HIS A 76 4.89 -10.45 3.84
CA HIS A 76 3.67 -9.94 3.21
C HIS A 76 3.21 -8.62 3.84
N VAL A 77 3.12 -8.56 5.17
CA VAL A 77 2.72 -7.35 5.89
C VAL A 77 3.70 -6.20 5.61
N CYS A 78 5.01 -6.48 5.63
CA CYS A 78 6.04 -5.50 5.32
C CYS A 78 5.85 -4.93 3.91
N PHE A 79 5.59 -5.78 2.92
CA PHE A 79 5.38 -5.34 1.54
C PHE A 79 4.10 -4.51 1.35
N ILE A 80 2.98 -4.92 1.98
CA ILE A 80 1.73 -4.15 1.96
C ILE A 80 1.94 -2.78 2.59
N MET A 81 2.59 -2.75 3.76
CA MET A 81 2.88 -1.50 4.46
C MET A 81 3.81 -0.60 3.67
N LEU A 82 4.81 -1.16 2.99
CA LEU A 82 5.71 -0.39 2.15
C LEU A 82 4.95 0.27 0.98
N GLN A 83 4.05 -0.46 0.32
CA GLN A 83 3.16 0.12 -0.71
C GLN A 83 2.28 1.22 -0.15
N LEU A 84 1.67 0.99 1.02
CA LEU A 84 0.79 1.96 1.67
C LEU A 84 1.53 3.24 2.02
N LEU A 85 2.72 3.16 2.63
CA LEU A 85 3.52 4.35 2.96
C LEU A 85 3.92 5.14 1.71
N CYS A 86 4.26 4.46 0.62
CA CYS A 86 4.50 5.10 -0.67
C CYS A 86 3.24 5.83 -1.18
N ALA A 87 2.08 5.19 -1.14
CA ALA A 87 0.82 5.79 -1.59
C ALA A 87 0.42 6.99 -0.72
N LEU A 88 0.54 6.87 0.61
CA LEU A 88 0.25 7.95 1.55
C LEU A 88 1.18 9.16 1.36
N LYS A 89 2.46 8.94 1.03
CA LYS A 89 3.37 10.05 0.71
C LYS A 89 2.97 10.78 -0.57
N VAL A 90 2.48 10.06 -1.58
CA VAL A 90 1.94 10.67 -2.80
C VAL A 90 0.69 11.50 -2.46
N LEU A 91 -0.22 10.95 -1.67
CA LEU A 91 -1.41 11.67 -1.20
C LEU A 91 -1.03 12.91 -0.37
N GLN A 92 -0.06 12.79 0.52
CA GLN A 92 0.44 13.91 1.33
C GLN A 92 1.03 15.02 0.45
N SER A 93 1.76 14.67 -0.63
CA SER A 93 2.25 15.67 -1.59
C SER A 93 1.13 16.31 -2.42
N ASP A 94 0.01 15.61 -2.60
CA ASP A 94 -1.22 16.13 -3.24
C ASP A 94 -2.07 16.98 -2.25
N GLY A 95 -1.62 17.16 -1.01
CA GLY A 95 -2.31 17.97 0.01
C GLY A 95 -3.34 17.21 0.86
N VAL A 96 -3.37 15.87 0.77
CA VAL A 96 -4.25 15.04 1.60
C VAL A 96 -3.62 14.84 2.97
N GLU A 97 -4.29 15.34 3.99
CA GLU A 97 -3.84 15.23 5.39
C GLU A 97 -4.60 14.15 6.18
N HIS A 98 -5.84 13.87 5.78
CA HIS A 98 -6.77 13.02 6.50
C HIS A 98 -7.47 12.02 5.58
N LEU A 99 -7.72 10.82 6.08
CA LEU A 99 -8.41 9.73 5.39
C LEU A 99 -9.48 9.14 6.30
N SER A 100 -10.38 8.30 5.75
CA SER A 100 -11.38 7.58 6.53
C SER A 100 -10.74 6.68 7.60
N ASN A 101 -11.51 6.32 8.63
CA ASN A 101 -11.06 5.35 9.63
C ASN A 101 -11.20 3.87 9.21
N ASN A 102 -11.80 3.57 8.05
CA ASN A 102 -12.24 2.21 7.67
C ASN A 102 -11.49 1.60 6.49
N PHE A 103 -10.48 2.29 5.97
CA PHE A 103 -9.65 1.89 4.83
C PHE A 103 -10.36 1.79 3.49
N LYS A 104 -11.49 2.49 3.28
CA LYS A 104 -12.24 2.41 2.02
C LYS A 104 -11.43 2.86 0.79
N GLU A 105 -10.40 3.66 0.99
CA GLU A 105 -9.57 4.21 -0.08
C GLU A 105 -8.61 3.17 -0.68
N PHE A 106 -8.34 2.06 0.01
CA PHE A 106 -7.38 1.07 -0.46
C PHE A 106 -7.95 -0.34 -0.54
N LEU A 107 -7.60 -1.02 -1.63
CA LEU A 107 -7.82 -2.45 -1.81
C LEU A 107 -6.51 -3.16 -2.15
N LEU A 108 -6.44 -4.45 -1.87
CA LEU A 108 -5.36 -5.32 -2.30
C LEU A 108 -5.84 -6.21 -3.44
N THR A 109 -4.96 -6.42 -4.42
CA THR A 109 -5.21 -7.30 -5.56
C THR A 109 -4.18 -8.41 -5.64
N TYR A 110 -4.66 -9.61 -5.93
CA TYR A 110 -3.84 -10.76 -6.27
C TYR A 110 -4.10 -11.17 -7.71
N ARG A 111 -3.06 -11.67 -8.38
CA ARG A 111 -3.12 -12.09 -9.80
C ARG A 111 -3.95 -13.36 -10.03
N ALA A 112 -4.12 -14.21 -9.02
CA ALA A 112 -4.87 -15.44 -9.19
C ALA A 112 -6.38 -15.19 -9.08
N ILE A 113 -7.14 -15.96 -9.85
CA ILE A 113 -8.60 -15.78 -10.03
C ILE A 113 -9.39 -16.27 -8.81
N ASP A 114 -8.85 -17.23 -8.05
CA ASP A 114 -9.43 -17.70 -6.80
C ASP A 114 -8.63 -17.17 -5.61
N LEU A 115 -9.26 -16.33 -4.78
CA LEU A 115 -8.66 -15.77 -3.58
C LEU A 115 -8.27 -16.87 -2.58
N LYS A 116 -9.02 -17.98 -2.47
CA LYS A 116 -8.69 -19.07 -1.53
C LYS A 116 -7.42 -19.78 -1.97
N THR A 117 -7.35 -20.18 -3.23
CA THR A 117 -6.13 -20.81 -3.80
C THR A 117 -4.95 -19.85 -3.79
N SER A 118 -5.20 -18.56 -4.04
CA SER A 118 -4.17 -17.51 -3.92
C SER A 118 -3.64 -17.43 -2.51
N LEU A 119 -4.53 -17.43 -1.50
CA LEU A 119 -4.19 -17.32 -0.08
C LEU A 119 -3.48 -18.58 0.45
N ASP A 120 -3.77 -19.76 -0.11
CA ASP A 120 -3.12 -21.02 0.29
C ASP A 120 -1.69 -21.14 -0.28
N GLU A 121 -1.43 -20.61 -1.48
CA GLU A 121 -0.11 -20.69 -2.13
C GLU A 121 0.75 -19.43 -1.92
N LEU A 122 0.17 -18.22 -1.83
CA LEU A 122 0.79 -16.86 -1.74
C LEU A 122 2.28 -16.78 -2.11
N HIS A 123 2.64 -17.32 -3.26
CA HIS A 123 3.95 -17.10 -3.85
C HIS A 123 4.08 -15.66 -4.35
N HIS A 124 2.94 -15.00 -4.62
CA HIS A 124 2.88 -13.66 -5.19
C HIS A 124 2.43 -12.63 -4.15
N LEU A 125 3.17 -11.54 -4.09
CA LEU A 125 2.85 -10.40 -3.27
C LEU A 125 1.68 -9.58 -3.86
N PRO A 126 0.78 -9.03 -3.03
CA PRO A 126 -0.36 -8.26 -3.51
C PRO A 126 0.06 -6.91 -4.08
N LYS A 127 -0.74 -6.38 -5.00
CA LYS A 127 -0.68 -4.97 -5.43
C LYS A 127 -1.71 -4.15 -4.65
N LEU A 128 -1.27 -3.02 -4.10
CA LEU A 128 -2.15 -2.02 -3.50
C LEU A 128 -2.83 -1.19 -4.60
N LEU A 129 -4.15 -1.06 -4.50
CA LEU A 129 -4.96 -0.18 -5.31
C LEU A 129 -5.48 0.98 -4.46
N LEU A 130 -5.40 2.20 -4.99
CA LEU A 130 -5.98 3.41 -4.44
C LEU A 130 -7.26 3.75 -5.23
N LEU A 131 -8.37 3.88 -4.53
CA LEU A 131 -9.69 4.27 -5.04
C LEU A 131 -9.93 5.74 -4.72
N ARG A 132 -9.41 6.64 -5.57
CA ARG A 132 -9.40 8.09 -5.32
C ARG A 132 -10.82 8.68 -5.24
N GLU A 133 -11.76 8.10 -5.96
CA GLU A 133 -13.17 8.49 -5.99
C GLU A 133 -13.79 8.45 -4.59
N THR A 134 -13.39 7.48 -3.76
CA THR A 134 -13.89 7.36 -2.38
C THR A 134 -13.44 8.51 -1.46
N MET A 135 -12.47 9.31 -1.91
CA MET A 135 -11.98 10.52 -1.23
C MET A 135 -12.69 11.78 -1.70
N GLU A 136 -13.20 11.80 -2.94
CA GLU A 136 -13.84 12.97 -3.58
C GLU A 136 -15.30 13.13 -3.16
N GLU A 137 -16.02 12.02 -2.94
CA GLU A 137 -17.42 11.98 -2.49
C GLU A 137 -17.70 12.76 -1.19
N GLU A 138 -16.67 13.09 -0.41
CA GLU A 138 -16.81 13.75 0.89
C GLU A 138 -16.52 15.27 0.88
N TYR A 139 -16.10 15.86 -0.24
CA TYR A 139 -15.91 17.31 -0.36
C TYR A 139 -17.21 18.04 -0.72
N ASP A 140 -18.15 17.38 -1.39
CA ASP A 140 -19.43 17.96 -1.80
C ASP A 140 -20.46 18.05 -0.66
N ASP A 141 -20.22 17.39 0.49
CA ASP A 141 -21.13 17.38 1.65
C ASP A 141 -20.90 18.55 2.64
N PHE A 142 -19.97 19.47 2.36
CA PHE A 142 -19.74 20.67 3.20
C PHE A 142 -20.97 21.60 3.32
N ASN A 143 -21.97 21.44 2.45
CA ASN A 143 -23.22 22.20 2.46
C ASN A 143 -24.47 21.40 2.89
N ALA A 144 -24.33 20.13 3.30
CA ALA A 144 -25.46 19.33 3.77
C ALA A 144 -25.67 19.52 5.29
N PRO A 145 -26.92 19.74 5.76
CA PRO A 145 -27.17 19.90 7.19
C PRO A 145 -26.82 18.60 7.93
N LEU A 146 -26.08 18.74 9.02
CA LEU A 146 -25.71 17.65 9.93
C LEU A 146 -26.96 16.89 10.38
N SER A 147 -27.31 15.81 9.68
CA SER A 147 -28.23 14.80 10.20
C SER A 147 -28.04 13.47 9.46
N SER A 148 -27.69 12.47 10.27
CA SER A 148 -27.88 11.03 10.05
C SER A 148 -27.08 10.30 8.96
N SER A 149 -25.76 10.39 8.97
CA SER A 149 -24.93 9.20 8.75
C SER A 149 -23.76 9.25 9.72
N ALA A 150 -23.47 8.13 10.38
CA ALA A 150 -22.50 8.05 11.48
C ALA A 150 -21.20 8.79 11.15
N ASP A 151 -20.78 9.73 12.02
CA ASP A 151 -19.55 10.50 11.93
C ASP A 151 -18.41 9.66 11.30
N ILE A 152 -18.10 9.90 10.02
CA ILE A 152 -16.94 9.29 9.37
C ILE A 152 -15.72 9.92 10.02
N GLN A 153 -15.24 9.30 11.12
CA GLN A 153 -14.10 9.81 11.84
C GLN A 153 -12.89 9.75 10.91
N ARG A 154 -12.43 10.92 10.50
CA ARG A 154 -11.20 11.02 9.72
C ARG A 154 -9.97 10.90 10.63
N VAL A 155 -8.89 10.34 10.09
CA VAL A 155 -7.62 10.19 10.80
C VAL A 155 -6.46 10.69 9.95
N GLY A 156 -5.46 11.29 10.62
CA GLY A 156 -4.24 11.72 9.97
C GLY A 156 -3.48 10.55 9.33
N VAL A 157 -2.70 10.83 8.29
CA VAL A 157 -1.99 9.83 7.48
C VAL A 157 -1.08 8.87 8.27
N CYS A 158 -0.35 9.32 9.29
CA CYS A 158 0.47 8.42 10.12
C CYS A 158 -0.40 7.45 10.94
N ARG A 159 -1.48 7.98 11.52
CA ARG A 159 -2.44 7.19 12.32
C ARG A 159 -3.19 6.19 11.45
N TYR A 160 -3.51 6.56 10.21
CA TYR A 160 -4.07 5.66 9.20
C TYR A 160 -3.12 4.48 8.94
N ALA A 161 -1.85 4.75 8.66
CA ALA A 161 -0.84 3.72 8.45
C ALA A 161 -0.64 2.83 9.68
N LEU A 162 -0.62 3.39 10.90
CA LEU A 162 -0.50 2.62 12.14
C LEU A 162 -1.69 1.68 12.33
N ARG A 163 -2.92 2.15 12.06
CA ARG A 163 -4.12 1.30 12.12
C ARG A 163 -4.07 0.19 11.08
N ALA A 164 -3.62 0.46 9.86
CA ALA A 164 -3.45 -0.55 8.83
C ALA A 164 -2.45 -1.62 9.27
N LEU A 165 -1.30 -1.22 9.84
CA LEU A 165 -0.31 -2.14 10.40
C LEU A 165 -0.90 -3.02 11.51
N CYS A 166 -1.62 -2.43 12.46
CA CYS A 166 -2.30 -3.19 13.51
C CYS A 166 -3.30 -4.19 12.93
N THR A 167 -4.09 -3.78 11.94
CA THR A 167 -5.09 -4.64 11.26
C THR A 167 -4.42 -5.82 10.58
N LEU A 168 -3.38 -5.56 9.79
CA LEU A 168 -2.63 -6.56 9.05
C LEU A 168 -1.94 -7.56 9.98
N LEU A 169 -1.48 -7.11 11.16
CA LEU A 169 -0.89 -7.93 12.23
C LEU A 169 -1.91 -8.57 13.18
N ASN A 170 -3.21 -8.41 12.92
CA ASN A 170 -4.29 -8.90 13.78
C ASN A 170 -4.24 -8.39 15.24
N HIS A 171 -3.84 -7.14 15.43
CA HIS A 171 -3.89 -6.41 16.69
C HIS A 171 -5.08 -5.44 16.74
N LYS A 172 -5.56 -5.12 17.94
CA LYS A 172 -6.64 -4.14 18.14
C LYS A 172 -6.18 -2.72 17.74
N MET A 173 -7.05 -1.96 17.08
CA MET A 173 -6.78 -0.60 16.61
C MET A 173 -6.90 0.46 17.73
N ASN A 174 -6.14 0.30 18.81
CA ASN A 174 -6.24 1.20 19.96
C ASN A 174 -5.31 2.44 19.87
N ASN A 175 -4.67 2.68 18.71
CA ASN A 175 -3.64 3.71 18.50
C ASN A 175 -2.44 3.63 19.46
N ILE A 176 -2.26 2.48 20.09
CA ILE A 176 -1.09 2.12 20.89
C ILE A 176 -0.16 1.32 19.98
N ILE A 177 1.15 1.42 20.23
CA ILE A 177 2.16 0.64 19.53
C ILE A 177 1.86 -0.86 19.75
N PRO A 178 1.65 -1.65 18.68
CA PRO A 178 1.35 -3.07 18.81
C PRO A 178 2.55 -3.83 19.40
N PRO A 179 2.32 -4.78 20.32
CA PRO A 179 3.38 -5.62 20.87
C PRO A 179 3.81 -6.68 19.84
N ILE A 180 4.71 -6.28 18.94
CA ILE A 180 5.30 -7.17 17.93
C ILE A 180 6.47 -7.91 18.56
N LEU A 181 6.46 -9.24 18.55
CA LEU A 181 7.56 -10.08 19.08
C LEU A 181 8.65 -10.28 18.02
N GLU A 182 9.92 -10.35 18.43
CA GLU A 182 11.02 -10.59 17.48
C GLU A 182 11.08 -12.05 17.06
N ARG A 183 10.57 -12.34 15.86
CA ARG A 183 10.46 -13.70 15.31
C ARG A 183 11.19 -13.84 13.99
N THR A 184 11.32 -12.75 13.24
CA THR A 184 11.87 -12.72 11.89
C THR A 184 12.69 -11.44 11.70
N GLU A 185 13.40 -11.36 10.57
CA GLU A 185 14.14 -10.14 10.20
C GLU A 185 13.24 -8.92 9.96
N PHE A 186 11.95 -9.13 9.70
CA PHE A 186 10.97 -8.05 9.54
C PHE A 186 10.39 -7.57 10.87
N SER A 187 10.38 -8.40 11.92
CA SER A 187 9.69 -8.08 13.18
C SER A 187 10.19 -6.78 13.80
N ARG A 188 11.53 -6.61 13.83
CA ARG A 188 12.18 -5.41 14.39
C ARG A 188 11.79 -4.16 13.61
N SER A 189 11.81 -4.25 12.28
CA SER A 189 11.45 -3.13 11.39
C SER A 189 9.97 -2.79 11.44
N LEU A 190 9.09 -3.79 11.56
CA LEU A 190 7.65 -3.58 11.74
C LEU A 190 7.35 -2.91 13.09
N ARG A 191 8.02 -3.32 14.17
CA ARG A 191 7.92 -2.64 15.47
C ARG A 191 8.37 -1.19 15.39
N ARG A 192 9.56 -0.95 14.82
CA ARG A 192 10.10 0.40 14.70
C ARG A 192 9.27 1.28 13.74
N CYS A 193 8.71 0.70 12.69
CA CYS A 193 7.74 1.36 11.83
C CYS A 193 6.52 1.82 12.65
N ALA A 194 5.96 0.96 13.51
CA ALA A 194 4.84 1.33 14.37
C ALA A 194 5.20 2.47 15.35
N GLU A 195 6.40 2.44 15.93
CA GLU A 195 6.92 3.52 16.79
C GLU A 195 7.02 4.85 16.03
N LEU A 196 7.63 4.85 14.85
CA LEU A 196 7.78 6.04 14.01
C LEU A 196 6.42 6.63 13.62
N LEU A 197 5.47 5.78 13.23
CA LEU A 197 4.11 6.20 12.88
C LEU A 197 3.33 6.73 14.08
N HIS A 198 3.57 6.19 15.28
CA HIS A 198 2.94 6.65 16.52
C HIS A 198 3.45 8.04 16.95
N MET A 199 4.70 8.39 16.63
CA MET A 199 5.24 9.72 16.92
C MET A 199 4.54 10.86 16.16
N ASP A 200 3.88 10.54 15.05
CA ASP A 200 3.10 11.47 14.23
C ASP A 200 3.82 12.79 13.88
N LYS A 201 5.12 12.69 13.58
CA LYS A 201 5.93 13.82 13.12
C LYS A 201 5.82 13.95 11.61
N SER A 202 6.12 15.13 11.08
CA SER A 202 6.18 15.36 9.63
C SER A 202 7.17 14.44 8.90
N SER A 203 8.24 13.99 9.57
CA SER A 203 9.20 13.02 9.02
C SER A 203 8.79 11.56 9.19
N SER A 204 7.82 11.24 10.05
CA SER A 204 7.47 9.86 10.46
C SER A 204 7.16 8.94 9.28
N LEU A 205 6.33 9.39 8.33
CA LEU A 205 6.02 8.59 7.13
C LEU A 205 7.26 8.32 6.29
N THR A 206 8.16 9.31 6.15
CA THR A 206 9.38 9.16 5.35
C THR A 206 10.37 8.22 6.02
N GLU A 207 10.58 8.37 7.32
CA GLU A 207 11.47 7.51 8.10
C GLU A 207 10.95 6.06 8.13
N ALA A 208 9.65 5.86 8.36
CA ALA A 208 9.03 4.54 8.32
C ALA A 208 9.14 3.90 6.93
N LYS A 209 8.90 4.68 5.87
CA LYS A 209 9.03 4.21 4.48
C LYS A 209 10.47 3.76 4.20
N ASN A 210 11.46 4.61 4.49
CA ASN A 210 12.87 4.30 4.24
C ASN A 210 13.34 3.08 5.04
N LEU A 211 12.89 2.94 6.29
CA LEU A 211 13.16 1.76 7.13
C LEU A 211 12.63 0.47 6.50
N LEU A 212 11.38 0.48 6.04
CA LEU A 212 10.79 -0.69 5.40
C LEU A 212 11.44 -0.99 4.04
N GLU A 213 11.78 0.02 3.23
CA GLU A 213 12.54 -0.16 1.99
C GLU A 213 13.90 -0.81 2.25
N PHE A 214 14.64 -0.30 3.24
CA PHE A 214 15.94 -0.85 3.62
C PHE A 214 15.80 -2.32 4.04
N THR A 215 14.86 -2.62 4.93
CA THR A 215 14.64 -3.99 5.42
C THR A 215 14.24 -4.94 4.29
N PHE A 216 13.37 -4.47 3.39
CA PHE A 216 12.79 -5.31 2.34
C PHE A 216 13.73 -5.54 1.16
N PHE A 217 14.52 -4.53 0.76
CA PHE A 217 15.36 -4.59 -0.44
C PHE A 217 16.86 -4.73 -0.15
N CYS A 218 17.38 -4.14 0.93
CA CYS A 218 18.77 -4.31 1.33
C CYS A 218 18.96 -5.57 2.19
N GLY A 219 17.96 -5.95 2.99
CA GLY A 219 18.05 -7.10 3.88
C GLY A 219 19.11 -6.90 4.96
N ARG A 220 20.04 -7.86 5.10
CA ARG A 220 21.05 -7.89 6.18
C ARG A 220 22.39 -7.25 5.80
N VAL A 221 22.39 -6.34 4.83
CA VAL A 221 23.61 -5.65 4.40
C VAL A 221 24.09 -4.72 5.51
N SER A 222 25.39 -4.77 5.80
CA SER A 222 26.07 -3.87 6.71
C SER A 222 26.84 -2.80 5.96
N PHE A 223 26.69 -1.54 6.37
CA PHE A 223 27.48 -0.42 5.85
C PHE A 223 28.42 0.11 6.93
N GLU A 224 29.72 0.07 6.69
CA GLU A 224 30.71 0.68 7.60
C GLU A 224 30.79 2.20 7.37
N SER A 225 30.59 2.62 6.12
CA SER A 225 30.65 4.00 5.67
C SER A 225 29.57 4.34 4.64
N GLU A 226 29.39 5.63 4.37
CA GLU A 226 28.54 6.11 3.27
C GLU A 226 29.10 5.70 1.89
N LEU A 227 30.41 5.50 1.78
CA LEU A 227 31.04 4.99 0.56
C LEU A 227 30.61 3.56 0.27
N ASP A 228 30.49 2.70 1.29
CA ASP A 228 30.03 1.32 1.10
C ASP A 228 28.57 1.28 0.63
N ALA A 229 27.73 2.15 1.19
CA ALA A 229 26.35 2.31 0.75
C ALA A 229 26.27 2.79 -0.71
N LYS A 230 27.21 3.63 -1.15
CA LYS A 230 27.31 4.06 -2.55
C LYS A 230 27.71 2.90 -3.46
N LEU A 231 28.78 2.16 -3.12
CA LEU A 231 29.26 1.04 -3.92
C LEU A 231 28.18 -0.03 -4.07
N TRP A 232 27.49 -0.38 -2.98
CA TRP A 232 26.37 -1.30 -3.01
C TRP A 232 25.25 -0.81 -3.94
N LEU A 233 24.90 0.47 -3.87
CA LEU A 233 23.83 1.04 -4.69
C LEU A 233 24.20 1.06 -6.18
N ASP A 234 25.44 1.42 -6.51
CA ASP A 234 25.95 1.45 -7.89
C ASP A 234 26.02 0.02 -8.47
N GLU A 235 26.45 -0.97 -7.69
CA GLU A 235 26.41 -2.40 -8.05
C GLU A 235 24.97 -2.87 -8.34
N ARG A 236 24.02 -2.59 -7.45
CA ARG A 236 22.62 -3.01 -7.62
C ARG A 236 21.95 -2.32 -8.80
N ARG A 237 22.20 -1.02 -9.01
CA ARG A 237 21.72 -0.30 -10.20
C ARG A 237 22.28 -0.88 -11.48
N SER A 238 23.57 -1.21 -11.52
CA SER A 238 24.20 -1.84 -12.69
C SER A 238 23.58 -3.21 -12.99
N HIS A 239 23.37 -4.04 -11.98
CA HIS A 239 22.69 -5.32 -12.12
C HIS A 239 21.27 -5.18 -12.65
N GLU A 240 20.50 -4.22 -12.13
CA GLU A 240 19.12 -4.02 -12.55
C GLU A 240 19.03 -3.49 -13.99
N VAL A 241 19.92 -2.59 -14.39
CA VAL A 241 20.02 -2.13 -15.79
C VAL A 241 20.33 -3.30 -16.72
N ASN A 242 21.29 -4.15 -16.37
CA ASN A 242 21.62 -5.33 -17.16
C ASN A 242 20.44 -6.32 -17.24
N ARG A 243 19.72 -6.52 -16.14
CA ARG A 243 18.49 -7.34 -16.10
C ARG A 243 17.44 -6.79 -17.06
N VAL A 244 17.14 -5.49 -16.98
CA VAL A 244 16.14 -4.84 -17.86
C VAL A 244 16.56 -4.92 -19.33
N VAL A 245 17.84 -4.69 -19.65
CA VAL A 245 18.35 -4.81 -21.03
C VAL A 245 18.16 -6.24 -21.57
N ARG A 246 18.40 -7.27 -20.75
CA ARG A 246 18.16 -8.67 -21.15
C ARG A 246 16.67 -8.94 -21.40
N LEU A 247 15.79 -8.48 -20.50
CA LEU A 247 14.35 -8.64 -20.69
C LEU A 247 13.85 -7.97 -21.99
N LEU A 248 14.40 -6.81 -22.33
CA LEU A 248 14.11 -6.12 -23.59
C LEU A 248 14.66 -6.88 -24.81
N ALA A 249 15.88 -7.42 -24.71
CA ALA A 249 16.48 -8.22 -25.78
C ALA A 249 15.69 -9.53 -26.01
N ASP A 250 15.24 -10.17 -24.94
CA ASP A 250 14.49 -11.43 -24.96
C ASP A 250 13.00 -11.26 -25.27
N ARG A 251 12.52 -10.02 -25.45
CA ARG A 251 11.09 -9.65 -25.63
C ARG A 251 10.17 -10.24 -24.55
N ALA A 252 10.67 -10.36 -23.32
CA ALA A 252 9.90 -10.91 -22.22
C ALA A 252 8.83 -9.90 -21.77
N GLU A 253 7.55 -10.29 -21.78
CA GLU A 253 6.41 -9.46 -21.35
C GLU A 253 6.33 -9.28 -19.81
N SER A 254 7.30 -9.79 -19.05
CA SER A 254 7.18 -10.02 -17.60
C SER A 254 7.51 -8.83 -16.69
N LEU A 255 7.72 -7.62 -17.22
CA LEU A 255 8.18 -6.43 -16.46
C LEU A 255 7.15 -5.84 -15.46
N SER A 256 6.06 -6.54 -15.15
CA SER A 256 4.87 -5.97 -14.51
C SER A 256 4.61 -6.46 -13.08
N GLU A 257 5.63 -6.95 -12.35
CA GLU A 257 5.43 -7.32 -10.95
C GLU A 257 5.53 -6.11 -10.00
N PRO A 258 4.56 -5.92 -9.07
CA PRO A 258 4.57 -4.81 -8.12
C PRO A 258 5.89 -4.69 -7.35
N ARG A 259 6.45 -5.83 -6.94
CA ARG A 259 7.73 -5.90 -6.23
C ARG A 259 8.88 -5.34 -7.08
N GLU A 260 8.97 -5.74 -8.34
CA GLU A 260 10.04 -5.30 -9.23
C GLU A 260 9.96 -3.81 -9.52
N ARG A 261 8.76 -3.31 -9.80
CA ARG A 261 8.52 -1.89 -9.98
C ARG A 261 8.97 -1.09 -8.76
N MET A 262 8.60 -1.54 -7.55
CA MET A 262 9.02 -0.87 -6.32
C MET A 262 10.52 -0.97 -6.09
N TYR A 263 11.15 -2.09 -6.45
CA TYR A 263 12.60 -2.23 -6.35
C TYR A 263 13.33 -1.24 -7.27
N VAL A 264 12.88 -1.10 -8.52
CA VAL A 264 13.42 -0.09 -9.45
C VAL A 264 13.21 1.32 -8.89
N GLN A 265 12.01 1.63 -8.38
CA GLN A 265 11.72 2.94 -7.77
C GLN A 265 12.61 3.21 -6.55
N PHE A 266 12.86 2.20 -5.71
CA PHE A 266 13.80 2.26 -4.60
C PHE A 266 15.22 2.55 -5.11
N LEU A 267 15.73 1.79 -6.08
CA LEU A 267 17.06 2.03 -6.64
C LEU A 267 17.20 3.42 -7.27
N LEU A 268 16.15 3.96 -7.89
CA LEU A 268 16.16 5.30 -8.48
C LEU A 268 16.12 6.43 -7.43
N SER A 269 15.43 6.22 -6.31
CA SER A 269 15.24 7.27 -5.29
C SER A 269 16.21 7.19 -4.11
N ALA A 270 16.77 6.01 -3.82
CA ALA A 270 17.72 5.83 -2.74
C ALA A 270 19.01 6.62 -2.98
N THR A 271 19.57 7.16 -1.91
CA THR A 271 20.88 7.82 -1.92
C THR A 271 21.80 7.14 -0.91
N PRO A 272 23.13 7.16 -1.12
CA PRO A 272 24.07 6.56 -0.17
C PRO A 272 23.88 7.08 1.25
N ARG A 273 23.70 8.40 1.39
CA ARG A 273 23.41 9.05 2.67
C ARG A 273 22.15 8.51 3.35
N THR A 274 21.03 8.40 2.63
CA THR A 274 19.77 7.93 3.22
C THR A 274 19.87 6.47 3.64
N LEU A 275 20.47 5.61 2.82
CA LEU A 275 20.72 4.21 3.17
C LEU A 275 21.60 4.06 4.39
N PHE A 276 22.72 4.78 4.44
CA PHE A 276 23.64 4.72 5.57
C PHE A 276 23.01 5.26 6.86
N GLN A 277 22.25 6.36 6.79
CA GLN A 277 21.53 6.91 7.94
C GLN A 277 20.47 5.95 8.46
N THR A 278 19.66 5.35 7.57
CA THR A 278 18.65 4.36 7.96
C THR A 278 19.31 3.12 8.57
N TYR A 279 20.42 2.64 8.01
CA TYR A 279 21.20 1.54 8.59
C TYR A 279 21.70 1.85 10.01
N ARG A 280 22.25 3.05 10.25
CA ARG A 280 22.69 3.44 11.60
C ARG A 280 21.54 3.55 12.57
N GLN A 281 20.43 4.18 12.17
CA GLN A 281 19.23 4.29 12.99
C GLN A 281 18.62 2.93 13.34
N PHE A 282 18.70 1.97 12.43
CA PHE A 282 18.19 0.62 12.65
C PHE A 282 19.04 -0.18 13.63
N ASN A 283 20.37 -0.03 13.59
CA ASN A 283 21.30 -0.84 14.40
C ASN A 283 21.78 -0.20 15.71
N GLN A 284 21.48 1.09 15.95
CA GLN A 284 21.86 1.80 17.18
C GLN A 284 20.81 1.71 18.32
N CYS A 285 19.71 1.01 18.10
CA CYS A 285 18.75 0.63 19.15
C CYS A 285 18.95 -0.83 19.58
#